data_AF-A0A9D7PK26-F1
#
_entry.id   AF-A0A9D7PK26-F1
#
_cell.length_a   1.000
_cell.length_b   1.000
_cell.length_c   1.000
_cell.angle_alpha   90.00
_cell.angle_beta   90.00
_cell.angle_gamma   90.00
#
_symmetry.space_group_name_H-M   'P 1'
#
loop_
_entity.id
_entity.type
_entity.pdbx_description
1 polymer ?
#
loop_
_entity_poly.entity_id
_entity_poly.type
_entity_poly.pdbx_seq_one_letter_code
_entity_poly.pdbx_strand_id
1 'polypeptide(L)'
;MIKIFKLACLVSVSVLLLSAFLIENVVLVRESKKPSISFTFDDGATQDIGPYKLDIWNQFILDHLKAHHLKAILFSTGYNKTTPEGKYILSSWNDAGHKIANHTFTHPNFNDKKTTLGDFESELMLNDSIIRPYSNYYPQFRFPYLKEGNTSEKITGFRRILQEKGYKIGHVTVDASDWYINGRLVKGSKKILRLIWQVLKNSI
;
A
#
# COMPACT_ATOMS: atom_id res chain seq x y z
N MET A 1 51.90 19.88 57.57
CA MET A 1 50.46 20.17 57.49
C MET A 1 50.01 20.95 56.25
N ILE A 2 50.85 21.73 55.55
CA ILE A 2 50.40 22.61 54.43
C ILE A 2 50.44 21.92 53.05
N LYS A 3 51.20 20.83 52.86
CA LYS A 3 51.33 20.15 51.55
C LYS A 3 50.18 19.20 51.18
N ILE A 4 49.39 18.73 52.15
CA ILE A 4 48.32 17.75 51.92
C ILE A 4 47.01 18.43 51.46
N PHE A 5 46.81 19.70 51.84
CA PHE A 5 45.61 20.46 51.44
C PHE A 5 45.62 20.92 49.97
N LYS A 6 46.78 21.10 49.34
CA LYS A 6 46.86 21.46 47.92
C LYS A 6 46.49 20.30 46.98
N LEU A 7 46.73 19.05 47.39
CA LEU A 7 46.48 17.89 46.55
C LEU A 7 44.99 17.50 46.53
N ALA A 8 44.28 17.68 47.66
CA ALA A 8 42.84 17.41 47.74
C ALA A 8 41.98 18.39 46.91
N CYS A 9 42.43 19.64 46.75
CA CYS A 9 41.72 20.65 45.95
C CYS A 9 41.91 20.46 44.43
N LEU A 10 43.06 19.93 44.00
CA LEU A 10 43.31 19.63 42.58
C LEU A 10 42.56 18.38 42.10
N VAL A 11 42.39 17.36 42.95
CA VAL A 11 41.64 16.15 42.57
C VAL A 11 40.13 16.41 42.51
N SER A 12 39.58 17.27 43.37
CA SER A 12 38.14 17.59 43.35
C SER A 12 37.73 18.46 42.15
N VAL A 13 38.57 19.39 41.72
CA VAL A 13 38.34 20.21 40.51
C VAL A 13 38.46 19.37 39.23
N SER A 14 39.36 18.37 39.22
CA SER A 14 39.55 17.45 38.08
C SER A 14 38.36 16.51 37.86
N VAL A 15 37.76 15.99 38.93
CA VAL A 15 36.59 15.09 38.84
C VAL A 15 35.31 15.85 38.45
N LEU A 16 35.14 17.09 38.90
CA LEU A 16 34.02 17.95 38.49
C LEU A 16 34.12 18.36 37.02
N LEU A 17 35.33 18.67 36.52
CA LEU A 17 35.54 18.97 35.10
C LEU A 17 35.32 17.75 34.19
N LEU A 18 35.66 16.53 34.62
CA LEU A 18 35.34 15.31 33.88
C LEU A 18 33.83 15.01 33.84
N SER A 19 33.10 15.29 34.92
CA SER A 19 31.63 15.11 34.94
C SER A 19 30.90 16.11 34.05
N ALA A 20 31.39 17.35 33.95
CA ALA A 20 30.81 18.35 33.04
C ALA A 20 31.07 18.00 31.56
N PHE A 21 32.24 17.45 31.25
CA PHE A 21 32.61 17.04 29.88
C PHE A 21 31.83 15.82 29.37
N LEU A 22 31.35 14.96 30.28
CA LEU A 22 30.51 13.80 29.95
C LEU A 22 29.02 14.17 29.77
N ILE A 23 28.56 15.30 30.28
CA ILE A 23 27.15 15.72 30.17
C ILE A 23 26.89 16.50 28.87
N GLU A 24 27.88 17.20 28.31
CA GLU A 24 27.70 17.99 27.08
C GLU A 24 27.58 17.16 25.79
N ASN A 25 27.98 15.88 25.81
CA ASN A 25 27.97 15.03 24.61
C ASN A 25 26.78 14.07 24.49
N VAL A 26 25.81 14.14 25.41
CA VAL A 26 24.51 13.49 25.21
C VAL A 26 23.52 14.51 24.65
N VAL A 27 23.94 15.24 23.62
CA VAL A 27 22.98 15.70 22.62
C VAL A 27 22.50 14.44 21.91
N LEU A 28 21.41 13.88 22.41
CA LEU A 28 20.60 12.93 21.66
C LEU A 28 20.16 13.65 20.38
N VAL A 29 21.00 13.57 19.34
CA VAL A 29 20.60 13.89 17.98
C VAL A 29 19.55 12.86 17.63
N ARG A 30 18.29 13.16 17.98
CA ARG A 30 17.14 12.55 17.33
C ARG A 30 17.26 12.99 15.88
N GLU A 31 17.87 12.14 15.05
CA GLU A 31 17.67 12.21 13.61
C GLU A 31 16.15 12.25 13.40
N SER A 32 15.61 13.42 13.04
CA SER A 32 14.22 13.50 12.63
C SER A 32 14.16 12.76 11.30
N LYS A 33 13.81 11.47 11.33
CA LYS A 33 13.60 10.70 10.10
C LYS A 33 12.67 11.50 9.21
N LYS A 34 13.16 11.87 8.03
CA LYS A 34 12.34 12.54 7.03
C LYS A 34 11.09 11.67 6.79
N PRO A 35 9.89 12.27 6.66
CA PRO A 35 8.69 11.52 6.34
C PRO A 35 8.94 10.64 5.11
N SER A 36 8.54 9.38 5.21
CA SER A 36 8.64 8.42 4.11
C SER A 36 7.24 8.18 3.55
N ILE A 37 7.15 8.09 2.23
CA ILE A 37 5.90 7.82 1.51
C ILE A 37 6.03 6.46 0.83
N SER A 38 4.97 5.66 0.91
CA SER A 38 4.85 4.41 0.15
C SER A 38 3.78 4.60 -0.91
N PHE A 39 4.15 4.43 -2.18
CA PHE A 39 3.18 4.37 -3.28
C PHE A 39 2.62 2.95 -3.37
N THR A 40 1.30 2.84 -3.36
CA THR A 40 0.60 1.56 -3.41
C THR A 40 -0.56 1.66 -4.39
N PHE A 41 -0.79 0.58 -5.14
CA PHE A 41 -1.80 0.51 -6.17
C PHE A 41 -2.70 -0.67 -5.88
N ASP A 42 -4.01 -0.48 -5.99
CA ASP A 42 -4.99 -1.51 -5.69
C ASP A 42 -5.54 -2.13 -6.99
N ASP A 43 -6.14 -3.31 -6.83
CA ASP A 43 -6.80 -4.14 -7.84
C ASP A 43 -5.89 -4.80 -8.89
N GLY A 44 -5.04 -4.04 -9.56
CA GLY A 44 -4.36 -4.47 -10.78
C GLY A 44 -5.35 -4.68 -11.92
N ALA A 45 -5.97 -3.60 -12.38
CA ALA A 45 -6.92 -3.63 -13.49
C ALA A 45 -6.35 -4.34 -14.73
N THR A 46 -7.20 -5.09 -15.45
CA THR A 46 -6.81 -5.87 -16.64
C THR A 46 -7.47 -5.36 -17.92
N GLN A 47 -8.20 -4.26 -17.83
CA GLN A 47 -8.89 -3.63 -18.94
C GLN A 47 -8.12 -2.44 -19.50
N ASP A 48 -8.45 -2.06 -20.73
CA ASP A 48 -8.04 -0.80 -21.32
C ASP A 48 -8.57 0.39 -20.48
N ILE A 49 -7.78 1.46 -20.40
CA ILE A 49 -8.14 2.69 -19.69
C ILE A 49 -8.22 3.84 -20.70
N GLY A 50 -9.44 4.33 -20.92
CA GLY A 50 -9.67 5.39 -21.91
C GLY A 50 -9.21 4.95 -23.31
N PRO A 51 -8.34 5.71 -24.00
CA PRO A 51 -7.81 5.32 -25.31
C PRO A 51 -6.61 4.36 -25.22
N TYR A 52 -6.10 4.07 -24.02
CA TYR A 52 -4.85 3.32 -23.85
C TYR A 52 -5.13 1.84 -23.62
N LYS A 53 -4.44 1.01 -24.40
CA LYS A 53 -4.40 -0.45 -24.20
C LYS A 53 -3.75 -0.81 -22.88
N LEU A 54 -4.13 -1.97 -22.33
CA LEU A 54 -3.63 -2.49 -21.05
C LEU A 54 -2.11 -2.38 -20.90
N ASP A 55 -1.39 -2.89 -21.88
CA ASP A 55 0.06 -2.92 -21.92
C ASP A 55 0.66 -1.52 -21.87
N ILE A 56 0.10 -0.59 -22.65
CA ILE A 56 0.55 0.81 -22.73
C ILE A 56 0.36 1.55 -21.40
N TRP A 57 -0.85 1.56 -20.82
CA TRP A 57 -1.07 2.34 -19.60
C TRP A 57 -0.34 1.75 -18.40
N ASN A 58 -0.25 0.41 -18.32
CA ASN A 58 0.51 -0.25 -17.27
C ASN A 58 2.01 0.10 -17.39
N GLN A 59 2.55 0.08 -18.61
CA GLN A 59 3.95 0.44 -18.85
C GLN A 59 4.23 1.90 -18.48
N PHE A 60 3.30 2.83 -18.72
CA PHE A 60 3.46 4.20 -18.25
C PHE A 60 3.66 4.28 -16.73
N ILE A 61 2.91 3.54 -15.93
CA ILE A 61 3.10 3.52 -14.47
C ILE A 61 4.49 3.00 -14.12
N LEU A 62 4.88 1.86 -14.70
CA LEU A 62 6.17 1.23 -14.42
C LEU A 62 7.36 2.12 -14.84
N ASP A 63 7.26 2.79 -15.98
CA ASP A 63 8.29 3.71 -16.48
C ASP A 63 8.44 4.92 -15.56
N HIS A 64 7.35 5.50 -15.07
CA HIS A 64 7.41 6.62 -14.12
C HIS A 64 8.01 6.18 -12.78
N LEU A 65 7.60 5.03 -12.24
CA LEU A 65 8.20 4.49 -11.02
C LEU A 65 9.70 4.26 -11.20
N LYS A 66 10.12 3.70 -12.34
CA LYS A 66 11.53 3.48 -12.68
C LYS A 66 12.31 4.78 -12.82
N ALA A 67 11.79 5.76 -13.56
CA ALA A 67 12.42 7.05 -13.79
C ALA A 67 12.67 7.83 -12.50
N HIS A 68 11.81 7.63 -11.50
CA HIS A 68 11.95 8.24 -10.17
C HIS A 68 12.62 7.32 -9.13
N HIS A 69 13.16 6.17 -9.55
CA HIS A 69 13.81 5.19 -8.67
C HIS A 69 12.92 4.71 -7.51
N LEU A 70 11.61 4.63 -7.74
CA LEU A 70 10.63 4.20 -6.75
C LEU A 70 10.32 2.71 -6.87
N LYS A 71 10.11 2.07 -5.73
CA LYS A 71 9.46 0.77 -5.64
C LYS A 71 8.10 0.93 -4.96
N ALA A 72 7.11 0.23 -5.49
CA ALA A 72 5.73 0.28 -5.04
C ALA A 72 5.24 -1.12 -4.59
N ILE A 73 4.04 -1.14 -4.03
CA ILE A 73 3.29 -2.36 -3.74
C ILE A 73 2.02 -2.38 -4.60
N LEU A 74 1.81 -3.48 -5.32
CA LEU A 74 0.53 -3.78 -5.97
C LEU A 74 -0.29 -4.70 -5.05
N PHE A 75 -1.37 -4.19 -4.48
CA PHE A 75 -2.38 -5.00 -3.81
C PHE A 75 -3.33 -5.55 -4.87
N SER A 76 -3.03 -6.73 -5.39
CA SER A 76 -3.76 -7.33 -6.49
C SER A 76 -5.00 -8.07 -6.02
N THR A 77 -6.12 -7.91 -6.74
CA THR A 77 -7.22 -8.87 -6.69
C THR A 77 -6.85 -10.14 -7.44
N GLY A 78 -7.61 -11.23 -7.29
CA GLY A 78 -7.24 -12.53 -7.86
C GLY A 78 -8.11 -13.03 -9.03
N TYR A 79 -9.38 -12.61 -9.11
CA TYR A 79 -10.39 -13.21 -10.00
C TYR A 79 -9.97 -13.24 -11.48
N ASN A 80 -9.33 -12.18 -11.95
CA ASN A 80 -8.87 -12.02 -13.32
C ASN A 80 -7.36 -12.25 -13.49
N LYS A 81 -6.66 -12.77 -12.48
CA LYS A 81 -5.20 -12.89 -12.50
C LYS A 81 -4.64 -14.19 -13.07
N THR A 82 -5.52 -15.10 -13.48
CA THR A 82 -5.15 -16.32 -14.20
C THR A 82 -5.26 -16.17 -15.72
N THR A 83 -5.88 -15.09 -16.22
CA THR A 83 -5.97 -14.78 -17.66
C THR A 83 -4.61 -14.29 -18.20
N PRO A 84 -4.41 -14.24 -19.53
CA PRO A 84 -3.19 -13.66 -20.11
C PRO A 84 -2.92 -12.22 -19.64
N GLU A 85 -3.95 -11.37 -19.59
CA GLU A 85 -3.88 -9.98 -19.14
C GLU A 85 -3.51 -9.89 -17.66
N GLY A 86 -4.13 -10.75 -16.84
CA GLY A 86 -3.85 -10.84 -15.42
C GLY A 86 -2.42 -11.28 -15.11
N LYS A 87 -1.94 -12.31 -15.81
CA LYS A 87 -0.56 -12.79 -15.72
C LYS A 87 0.43 -11.74 -16.20
N TYR A 88 0.09 -10.98 -17.25
CA TYR A 88 0.90 -9.86 -17.73
C TYR A 88 1.05 -8.79 -16.63
N ILE A 89 -0.04 -8.39 -15.97
CA ILE A 89 0.02 -7.42 -14.87
C ILE A 89 0.92 -7.95 -13.74
N LEU A 90 0.68 -9.15 -13.23
CA LEU A 90 1.49 -9.67 -12.13
C LEU A 90 2.97 -9.85 -12.50
N SER A 91 3.25 -10.37 -13.70
CA SER A 91 4.63 -10.58 -14.15
C SER A 91 5.36 -9.27 -14.39
N SER A 92 4.73 -8.30 -15.08
CA SER A 92 5.36 -6.99 -15.35
C SER A 92 5.71 -6.23 -14.06
N TRP A 93 4.84 -6.26 -13.05
CA TRP A 93 5.13 -5.66 -11.74
C TRP A 93 6.21 -6.43 -10.97
N ASN A 94 6.18 -7.76 -10.99
CA ASN A 94 7.20 -8.60 -10.36
C ASN A 94 8.58 -8.34 -10.99
N ASP A 95 8.67 -8.32 -12.31
CA ASP A 95 9.92 -8.20 -13.07
C ASP A 95 10.50 -6.78 -12.97
N ALA A 96 9.63 -5.77 -12.81
CA ALA A 96 10.04 -4.42 -12.44
C ALA A 96 10.53 -4.30 -10.98
N GLY A 97 10.45 -5.38 -10.17
CA GLY A 97 10.92 -5.43 -8.79
C GLY A 97 9.97 -4.79 -7.78
N HIS A 98 8.68 -4.64 -8.12
CA HIS A 98 7.65 -4.17 -7.20
C HIS A 98 7.09 -5.32 -6.38
N LYS A 99 6.59 -5.02 -5.19
CA LYS A 99 5.98 -6.02 -4.32
C LYS A 99 4.55 -6.32 -4.74
N ILE A 100 4.15 -7.58 -4.60
CA ILE A 100 2.78 -8.04 -4.87
C ILE A 100 2.15 -8.51 -3.57
N ALA A 101 1.05 -7.86 -3.19
CA ALA A 101 0.32 -8.06 -1.96
C ALA A 101 -1.14 -8.45 -2.25
N ASN A 102 -1.84 -8.92 -1.22
CA ASN A 102 -3.17 -9.52 -1.35
C ASN A 102 -4.28 -8.47 -1.19
N HIS A 103 -5.23 -8.48 -2.12
CA HIS A 103 -6.43 -7.64 -2.10
C HIS A 103 -7.72 -8.45 -2.32
N THR A 104 -7.81 -9.64 -1.73
CA THR A 104 -8.90 -10.62 -1.93
C THR A 104 -9.01 -11.16 -3.36
N PHE A 105 -9.85 -12.15 -3.60
CA PHE A 105 -10.00 -12.75 -4.93
C PHE A 105 -10.96 -11.93 -5.79
N THR A 106 -12.19 -11.67 -5.32
CA THR A 106 -13.27 -11.00 -6.06
C THR A 106 -13.53 -9.54 -5.66
N HIS A 107 -12.76 -8.98 -4.71
CA HIS A 107 -12.95 -7.63 -4.17
C HIS A 107 -14.32 -7.41 -3.45
N PRO A 108 -14.76 -8.31 -2.55
CA PRO A 108 -16.04 -8.14 -1.87
C PRO A 108 -15.97 -7.09 -0.74
N ASN A 109 -17.08 -6.41 -0.50
CA ASN A 109 -17.21 -5.51 0.65
C ASN A 109 -17.45 -6.31 1.94
N PHE A 110 -16.45 -6.38 2.82
CA PHE A 110 -16.56 -7.17 4.04
C PHE A 110 -17.62 -6.67 5.04
N ASN A 111 -18.07 -5.41 4.90
CA ASN A 111 -19.18 -4.87 5.69
C ASN A 111 -20.56 -5.33 5.16
N ASP A 112 -20.64 -5.97 4.00
CA ASP A 112 -21.89 -6.56 3.52
C ASP A 112 -22.34 -7.67 4.50
N LYS A 113 -23.63 -7.68 4.85
CA LYS A 113 -24.22 -8.70 5.71
C LYS A 113 -24.14 -10.09 5.08
N LYS A 114 -24.07 -10.18 3.75
CA LYS A 114 -23.95 -11.43 2.99
C LYS A 114 -22.55 -12.02 2.99
N THR A 115 -21.52 -11.22 3.21
CA THR A 115 -20.13 -11.70 3.24
C THR A 115 -19.81 -12.17 4.64
N THR A 116 -19.68 -13.48 4.85
CA THR A 116 -19.32 -14.05 6.15
C THR A 116 -17.81 -13.98 6.39
N LEU A 117 -17.37 -14.24 7.63
CA LEU A 117 -15.94 -14.36 7.95
C LEU A 117 -15.27 -15.48 7.15
N GLY A 118 -15.94 -16.64 7.00
CA GLY A 118 -15.41 -17.79 6.26
C GLY A 118 -15.32 -17.54 4.74
N ASP A 119 -16.30 -16.84 4.17
CA ASP A 119 -16.23 -16.42 2.75
C ASP A 119 -15.01 -15.51 2.54
N PHE A 120 -14.80 -14.56 3.45
CA PHE A 120 -13.71 -13.60 3.34
C PHE A 120 -12.32 -14.21 3.62
N GLU A 121 -12.24 -15.26 4.44
CA GLU A 121 -11.03 -16.10 4.53
C GLU A 121 -10.75 -16.85 3.23
N SER A 122 -11.79 -17.41 2.60
CA SER A 122 -11.65 -18.09 1.31
C SER A 122 -11.14 -17.14 0.23
N GLU A 123 -11.64 -15.90 0.22
CA GLU A 123 -11.16 -14.81 -0.63
C GLU A 123 -9.67 -14.50 -0.45
N LEU A 124 -9.19 -14.46 0.80
CA LEU A 124 -7.76 -14.30 1.11
C LEU A 124 -6.95 -15.46 0.53
N MET A 125 -7.37 -16.70 0.79
CA MET A 125 -6.63 -17.91 0.43
C MET A 125 -6.60 -18.17 -1.08
N LEU A 126 -7.71 -17.93 -1.79
CA LEU A 126 -7.78 -18.06 -3.24
C LEU A 126 -6.78 -17.11 -3.91
N ASN A 127 -6.76 -15.84 -3.50
CA ASN A 127 -5.83 -14.88 -4.06
C ASN A 127 -4.37 -15.16 -3.64
N ASP A 128 -4.14 -15.59 -2.39
CA ASP A 128 -2.81 -15.98 -1.92
C ASP A 128 -2.19 -17.06 -2.82
N SER A 129 -2.99 -18.07 -3.21
CA SER A 129 -2.52 -19.14 -4.11
C SER A 129 -2.05 -18.64 -5.48
N ILE A 130 -2.58 -17.49 -5.93
CA ILE A 130 -2.26 -16.90 -7.23
C ILE A 130 -1.00 -16.05 -7.15
N ILE A 131 -0.84 -15.27 -6.07
CA ILE A 131 0.27 -14.30 -5.95
C ILE A 131 1.52 -14.88 -5.27
N ARG A 132 1.38 -15.93 -4.44
CA ARG A 132 2.49 -16.57 -3.71
C ARG A 132 3.63 -17.09 -4.61
N PRO A 133 3.39 -17.60 -5.84
CA PRO A 133 4.46 -18.06 -6.71
C PRO A 133 5.43 -16.96 -7.21
N TYR A 134 5.06 -15.69 -7.13
CA TYR A 134 5.91 -14.60 -7.63
C TYR A 134 7.05 -14.29 -6.66
N SER A 135 8.26 -14.07 -7.19
CA SER A 135 9.47 -13.82 -6.40
C SER A 135 9.37 -12.60 -5.47
N ASN A 136 8.56 -11.60 -5.86
CA ASN A 136 8.30 -10.40 -5.07
C ASN A 136 6.99 -10.45 -4.27
N TYR A 137 6.46 -11.65 -4.00
CA TYR A 137 5.37 -11.84 -3.05
C TYR A 137 5.69 -11.16 -1.72
N TYR A 138 4.68 -10.46 -1.18
CA TYR A 138 4.79 -9.72 0.06
C TYR A 138 3.52 -9.96 0.89
N PRO A 139 3.61 -10.57 2.08
CA PRO A 139 2.45 -10.94 2.90
C PRO A 139 1.85 -9.72 3.60
N GLN A 140 1.39 -8.77 2.80
CA GLN A 140 0.51 -7.69 3.21
C GLN A 140 -0.88 -7.87 2.61
N PHE A 141 -1.87 -7.40 3.35
CA PHE A 141 -3.27 -7.48 2.97
C PHE A 141 -3.91 -6.10 3.09
N ARG A 142 -4.70 -5.71 2.09
CA ARG A 142 -5.55 -4.53 2.16
C ARG A 142 -7.00 -4.94 2.00
N PHE A 143 -7.88 -4.39 2.84
CA PHE A 143 -9.31 -4.62 2.74
C PHE A 143 -9.89 -3.85 1.54
N PRO A 144 -10.66 -4.51 0.66
CA PRO A 144 -11.53 -3.83 -0.30
C PRO A 144 -12.34 -2.72 0.35
N TYR A 145 -12.39 -1.56 -0.31
CA TYR A 145 -13.12 -0.37 0.16
C TYR A 145 -12.70 0.14 1.57
N LEU A 146 -11.56 -0.33 2.09
CA LEU A 146 -11.08 -0.09 3.44
C LEU A 146 -12.12 -0.49 4.53
N LYS A 147 -12.88 -1.56 4.27
CA LYS A 147 -13.92 -2.09 5.18
C LYS A 147 -13.43 -3.35 5.88
N GLU A 148 -13.07 -3.21 7.16
CA GLU A 148 -12.53 -4.31 7.99
C GLU A 148 -13.58 -5.26 8.60
N GLY A 149 -14.86 -5.05 8.29
CA GLY A 149 -15.98 -5.76 8.90
C GLY A 149 -16.88 -4.83 9.72
N ASN A 150 -18.16 -5.19 9.84
CA ASN A 150 -19.19 -4.42 10.53
C ASN A 150 -19.61 -5.01 11.89
N THR A 151 -18.95 -6.08 12.33
CA THR A 151 -19.19 -6.72 13.64
C THR A 151 -17.85 -7.01 14.32
N SER A 152 -17.85 -7.11 15.65
CA SER A 152 -16.65 -7.49 16.40
C SER A 152 -16.12 -8.86 15.98
N GLU A 153 -17.01 -9.80 15.67
CA GLU A 153 -16.66 -11.14 15.16
C GLU A 153 -15.86 -11.05 13.87
N LYS A 154 -16.33 -10.28 12.87
CA LYS A 154 -15.62 -10.10 11.60
C LYS A 154 -14.26 -9.45 11.79
N ILE A 155 -14.21 -8.33 12.53
CA ILE A 155 -12.99 -7.55 12.73
C ILE A 155 -11.93 -8.38 13.47
N THR A 156 -12.30 -8.95 14.63
CA THR A 156 -11.35 -9.70 15.45
C THR A 156 -11.00 -11.05 14.82
N GLY A 157 -11.99 -11.74 14.25
CA GLY A 157 -11.81 -13.02 13.58
C GLY A 157 -10.86 -12.89 12.39
N PHE A 158 -11.07 -11.90 11.52
CA PHE A 158 -10.23 -11.76 10.34
C PHE A 158 -8.81 -11.26 10.67
N ARG A 159 -8.65 -10.37 11.66
CA ARG A 159 -7.32 -9.99 12.15
C ARG A 159 -6.54 -11.18 12.70
N ARG A 160 -7.20 -12.10 13.42
CA ARG A 160 -6.61 -13.34 13.88
C ARG A 160 -6.18 -14.23 12.71
N ILE A 161 -7.03 -14.40 11.70
CA ILE A 161 -6.71 -15.15 10.47
C ILE A 161 -5.48 -14.55 9.79
N LEU A 162 -5.43 -13.22 9.59
CA LEU A 162 -4.26 -12.56 9.00
C LEU A 162 -2.99 -12.86 9.81
N GLN A 163 -3.06 -12.76 11.14
CA GLN A 163 -1.92 -13.08 12.01
C GLN A 163 -1.47 -14.55 11.89
N GLU A 164 -2.41 -15.50 11.95
CA GLU A 164 -2.15 -16.93 11.80
C GLU A 164 -1.53 -17.28 10.45
N LYS A 165 -1.91 -16.56 9.38
CA LYS A 165 -1.36 -16.73 8.02
C LYS A 165 -0.11 -15.89 7.75
N GLY A 166 0.37 -15.11 8.73
CA GLY A 166 1.58 -14.30 8.61
C GLY A 166 1.43 -12.99 7.83
N TYR A 167 0.18 -12.54 7.61
CA TYR A 167 -0.13 -11.29 6.92
C TYR A 167 -0.08 -10.07 7.85
N LYS A 168 0.36 -8.94 7.29
CA LYS A 168 0.23 -7.61 7.93
C LYS A 168 -0.78 -6.75 7.18
N ILE A 169 -1.47 -5.84 7.88
CA ILE A 169 -2.44 -4.93 7.25
C ILE A 169 -1.69 -3.79 6.55
N GLY A 170 -1.99 -3.58 5.27
CA GLY A 170 -1.52 -2.47 4.45
C GLY A 170 -2.45 -1.26 4.55
N HIS A 171 -2.27 -0.44 5.59
CA HIS A 171 -3.08 0.75 5.84
C HIS A 171 -2.91 1.84 4.77
N VAL A 172 -3.89 2.74 4.69
CA VAL A 172 -3.89 3.92 3.81
C VAL A 172 -4.03 5.17 4.67
N THR A 173 -3.14 6.14 4.46
CA THR A 173 -3.17 7.45 5.15
C THR A 173 -3.57 8.59 4.22
N VAL A 174 -3.34 8.44 2.92
CA VAL A 174 -3.71 9.39 1.87
C VAL A 174 -4.31 8.60 0.71
N ASP A 175 -5.52 8.97 0.30
CA ASP A 175 -6.24 8.36 -0.81
C ASP A 175 -6.39 9.38 -1.95
N ALA A 176 -6.00 8.99 -3.17
CA ALA A 176 -6.08 9.84 -4.35
C ALA A 176 -7.51 9.99 -4.90
N SER A 177 -8.45 9.11 -4.51
CA SER A 177 -9.83 9.03 -5.01
C SER A 177 -9.91 8.98 -6.55
N ASP A 178 -8.87 8.45 -7.18
CA ASP A 178 -8.66 8.41 -8.62
C ASP A 178 -9.75 7.62 -9.34
N TRP A 179 -10.16 6.47 -8.79
CA TRP A 179 -11.26 5.66 -9.30
C TRP A 179 -12.60 6.44 -9.34
N TYR A 180 -12.87 7.25 -8.30
CA TYR A 180 -14.10 8.03 -8.19
C TYR A 180 -14.09 9.15 -9.22
N ILE A 181 -12.99 9.91 -9.30
CA ILE A 181 -12.84 11.00 -10.26
C ILE A 181 -12.91 10.47 -11.70
N ASN A 182 -12.18 9.40 -12.02
CA ASN A 182 -12.24 8.76 -13.33
C ASN A 182 -13.67 8.30 -13.68
N GLY A 183 -14.35 7.64 -12.74
CA GLY A 183 -15.74 7.20 -12.93
C GLY A 183 -16.70 8.37 -13.23
N ARG A 184 -16.52 9.51 -12.57
CA ARG A 184 -17.30 10.74 -12.83
C ARG A 184 -17.01 11.30 -14.23
N LEU A 185 -15.75 11.35 -14.64
CA LEU A 185 -15.34 11.83 -15.97
C LEU A 185 -15.92 10.94 -17.07
N VAL A 186 -15.75 9.62 -16.98
CA VAL A 186 -16.29 8.67 -17.96
C VAL A 186 -17.82 8.78 -18.08
N LYS A 187 -18.53 8.90 -16.94
CA LYS A 187 -19.98 9.08 -16.94
C LYS A 187 -20.41 10.39 -17.63
N GLY A 188 -19.69 11.48 -17.38
CA GLY A 188 -19.90 12.77 -18.02
C GLY A 188 -19.73 12.69 -19.54
N SER A 189 -18.62 12.14 -20.01
CA SER A 189 -18.32 11.99 -21.45
C SER A 189 -19.37 11.15 -22.17
N LYS A 190 -19.82 10.03 -21.57
CA LYS A 190 -20.90 9.20 -22.13
C LYS A 190 -22.22 9.96 -22.25
N LYS A 191 -22.54 10.84 -21.30
CA LYS A 191 -23.76 11.67 -21.35
C LYS A 191 -23.70 12.66 -22.52
N ILE A 192 -22.56 13.32 -22.72
CA ILE A 192 -22.35 14.27 -23.83
C ILE A 192 -22.48 13.55 -25.17
N LEU A 193 -21.82 12.40 -25.35
CA LEU A 193 -21.92 11.61 -26.58
C LEU A 193 -23.35 11.17 -26.89
N ARG A 194 -24.13 10.76 -25.86
CA ARG A 194 -25.55 10.42 -26.03
C ARG A 194 -26.39 11.62 -26.46
N LEU A 195 -26.12 12.82 -25.93
CA LEU A 195 -26.83 14.03 -26.32
C LEU A 195 -26.51 14.42 -27.76
N ILE A 196 -25.23 14.38 -28.16
CA ILE A 196 -24.80 14.62 -29.54
C ILE A 196 -25.51 13.64 -30.48
N TRP A 197 -25.50 12.35 -30.15
CA TRP A 197 -26.18 11.34 -30.97
C TRP A 197 -27.69 11.55 -31.08
N GLN A 198 -28.36 11.97 -30.00
CA GLN A 198 -29.80 12.31 -30.05
C GLN A 198 -30.08 13.52 -30.94
N VAL A 199 -29.26 14.57 -30.85
CA VAL A 199 -29.39 15.75 -31.74
C VAL A 199 -29.19 15.35 -33.20
N LEU A 200 -28.16 14.56 -33.50
CA LEU A 200 -27.89 14.09 -34.87
C LEU A 200 -29.03 13.20 -35.40
N LYS A 201 -29.58 12.30 -34.58
CA LYS A 201 -30.69 11.43 -34.98
C LYS A 201 -31.98 12.21 -35.27
N ASN A 202 -32.25 13.28 -34.55
CA ASN A 202 -33.44 14.11 -34.75
C ASN A 202 -33.27 15.16 -35.87
N SER A 203 -32.08 15.23 -36.49
CA SER A 203 -31.75 16.16 -37.57
C SER A 203 -31.75 15.49 -38.96
N ILE A 204 -32.14 14.21 -39.03
CA ILE A 204 -32.26 13.38 -40.24
C ILE A 204 -33.69 12.84 -40.27
#